data_AF-A0AAV7H789-F1
#
_entry.id   AF-A0AAV7H789-F1
#
_cell.length_a   1.000
_cell.length_b   1.000
_cell.length_c   1.000
_cell.angle_alpha   90.00
_cell.angle_beta   90.00
_cell.angle_gamma   90.00
#
_symmetry.space_group_name_H-M   'P 1'
#
loop_
_entity.id
_entity.type
_entity.pdbx_description
1 polymer ?
#
loop_
_entity_poly.entity_id
_entity_poly.type
_entity_poly.pdbx_seq_one_letter_code
_entity_poly.pdbx_strand_id
1 'polypeptide(L)'
;MARKTFNAQAHSLCLLVLVIVDAAAARGDVVSANASGEAMAQREFDYFALALQWPGSYCQRTRHCCSSSACCQSNPLAEFTIHGLWPDYNDGHYPSCCRDSDFSIKKISSLMPELQKHWPSLSCGSPSLCHGGKGIRQIFLYLNRNLLRSQFPDEKKHGTCSYPVILDEYSYFSVALDLYFKYNITKILSNEGILASNAETYSVEDIISAIKKAVGALPLLECRRGNGLNGDASSAISWLIVNEPFAPFNVL
;
A
#
# COMPACT_ATOMS: atom_id res chain seq x y z
N MET A 1 -17.13 -25.82 -25.91
CA MET A 1 -17.42 -26.32 -24.55
C MET A 1 -16.47 -27.46 -24.24
N ALA A 2 -15.49 -27.24 -23.38
CA ALA A 2 -14.72 -28.31 -22.77
C ALA A 2 -14.55 -27.93 -21.29
N ARG A 3 -15.36 -28.55 -20.43
CA ARG A 3 -15.18 -28.50 -18.98
C ARG A 3 -13.90 -29.28 -18.66
N LYS A 4 -12.89 -28.61 -18.13
CA LYS A 4 -11.83 -29.26 -17.37
C LYS A 4 -12.17 -29.11 -15.90
N THR A 5 -12.67 -30.19 -15.31
CA THR A 5 -12.79 -30.42 -13.87
C THR A 5 -11.66 -31.34 -13.45
N PHE A 6 -10.80 -30.97 -12.49
CA PHE A 6 -9.96 -31.82 -11.62
C PHE A 6 -9.20 -30.85 -10.69
N ASN A 7 -8.79 -31.16 -9.46
CA ASN A 7 -9.20 -32.03 -8.37
C ASN A 7 -8.38 -31.50 -7.17
N ALA A 8 -8.96 -31.49 -5.99
CA ALA A 8 -8.34 -30.97 -4.78
C ALA A 8 -7.16 -31.84 -4.36
N GLN A 9 -5.94 -31.29 -4.39
CA GLN A 9 -4.85 -31.54 -3.44
C GLN A 9 -3.57 -30.88 -3.95
N ALA A 10 -3.25 -29.71 -3.39
CA ALA A 10 -1.87 -29.27 -3.28
C ALA A 10 -1.76 -28.58 -1.92
N HIS A 11 -1.10 -29.29 -1.01
CA HIS A 11 -0.95 -28.91 0.38
C HIS A 11 -0.19 -27.59 0.52
N SER A 12 -0.76 -26.74 1.37
CA SER A 12 -0.12 -25.63 2.07
C SER A 12 1.37 -25.91 2.39
N LEU A 13 2.27 -25.25 1.68
CA LEU A 13 3.67 -25.08 2.07
C LEU A 13 3.99 -23.59 2.09
N CYS A 14 3.52 -22.92 3.15
CA CYS A 14 4.05 -21.63 3.55
C CYS A 14 5.37 -21.93 4.30
N LEU A 15 6.51 -21.75 3.64
CA LEU A 15 7.83 -21.98 4.23
C LEU A 15 8.08 -20.95 5.34
N LEU A 16 8.11 -21.43 6.59
CA LEU A 16 8.66 -20.72 7.73
C LEU A 16 10.19 -20.80 7.65
N VAL A 17 10.84 -19.71 7.25
CA VAL A 17 12.30 -19.56 7.41
C VAL A 17 12.56 -19.14 8.86
N LEU A 18 12.95 -20.10 9.70
CA LEU A 18 13.54 -19.82 11.01
C LEU A 18 15.01 -19.50 10.82
N VAL A 19 15.39 -18.23 10.93
CA VAL A 19 16.80 -17.83 11.03
C VAL A 19 17.26 -18.11 12.47
N ILE A 20 18.10 -19.12 12.63
CA ILE A 20 18.79 -19.41 13.89
C ILE A 20 20.02 -18.49 13.91
N VAL A 21 20.03 -17.49 14.79
CA VAL A 21 21.23 -16.67 15.06
C VAL A 21 22.03 -17.31 16.18
N ASP A 22 23.19 -17.87 15.85
CA ASP A 22 24.17 -18.33 16.83
C ASP A 22 24.75 -17.14 17.60
N ALA A 23 24.54 -17.13 18.91
CA ALA A 23 25.11 -16.13 19.81
C ALA A 23 26.58 -16.46 20.10
N ALA A 24 27.50 -15.95 19.28
CA ALA A 24 28.91 -15.87 19.63
C ALA A 24 29.24 -14.46 20.15
N ALA A 25 29.45 -14.36 21.47
CA ALA A 25 29.87 -13.14 22.15
C ALA A 25 31.33 -12.78 21.79
N ALA A 26 31.53 -11.68 21.06
CA ALA A 26 32.82 -11.03 20.93
C ALA A 26 32.83 -9.74 21.78
N ARG A 27 33.68 -9.72 22.81
CA ARG A 27 34.01 -8.52 23.58
C ARG A 27 34.96 -7.66 22.74
N GLY A 28 34.59 -6.41 22.49
CA GLY A 28 35.42 -5.39 21.85
C GLY A 28 35.24 -4.05 22.57
N ASP A 29 36.35 -3.35 22.75
CA ASP A 29 36.53 -2.22 23.68
C ASP A 29 35.68 -0.98 23.38
N VAL A 30 35.30 -0.28 24.46
CA VAL A 30 34.54 0.97 24.43
C VAL A 30 35.45 2.11 23.96
N VAL A 31 35.34 2.50 22.69
CA VAL A 31 35.88 3.78 22.19
C VAL A 31 34.77 4.82 22.25
N SER A 32 34.96 5.82 23.11
CA SER A 32 34.07 6.96 23.28
C SER A 32 34.09 7.83 22.02
N ALA A 33 32.97 7.85 21.29
CA ALA A 33 32.75 8.76 20.17
C ALA A 33 32.09 10.05 20.67
N ASN A 34 32.73 11.17 20.34
CA ASN A 34 32.33 12.52 20.68
C ASN A 34 30.92 12.85 20.14
N ALA A 35 30.10 13.48 20.99
CA ALA A 35 28.80 14.00 20.62
C ALA A 35 28.95 15.27 19.77
N SER A 36 28.80 15.13 18.45
CA SER A 36 28.42 16.23 17.55
C SER A 36 27.05 15.91 16.98
N GLY A 37 26.04 16.68 17.41
CA GLY A 37 24.65 16.55 16.99
C GLY A 37 24.42 16.97 15.54
N GLU A 38 24.80 16.11 14.61
CA GLU A 38 24.22 16.11 13.27
C GLU A 38 22.96 15.25 13.28
N ALA A 39 21.83 15.81 12.85
CA ALA A 39 20.62 15.03 12.60
C ALA A 39 20.98 13.89 11.66
N MET A 40 20.75 12.65 12.08
CA MET A 40 21.00 11.45 11.28
C MET A 40 20.41 11.65 9.88
N ALA A 41 21.26 11.88 8.89
CA ALA A 41 20.83 11.95 7.50
C ALA A 41 20.22 10.59 7.16
N GLN A 42 18.93 10.59 6.89
CA GLN A 42 18.23 9.37 6.54
C GLN A 42 18.81 8.80 5.24
N ARG A 43 19.09 7.50 5.24
CA ARG A 43 19.51 6.76 4.04
C ARG A 43 18.49 6.98 2.92
N GLU A 44 18.96 7.15 1.69
CA GLU A 44 18.12 7.18 0.50
C GLU A 44 17.41 5.83 0.30
N PHE A 45 16.12 5.86 -0.04
CA PHE A 45 15.34 4.66 -0.32
C PHE A 45 15.77 3.99 -1.62
N ASP A 46 15.47 2.70 -1.78
CA ASP A 46 15.93 1.93 -2.93
C ASP A 46 14.89 1.92 -4.08
N TYR A 47 13.60 1.95 -3.75
CA TYR A 47 12.50 1.95 -4.73
C TYR A 47 11.19 2.53 -4.17
N PHE A 48 10.20 2.70 -5.05
CA PHE A 48 8.81 2.95 -4.67
C PHE A 48 7.94 1.72 -4.89
N ALA A 49 7.08 1.41 -3.92
CA ALA A 49 6.02 0.45 -4.06
C ALA A 49 4.66 1.15 -4.17
N LEU A 50 4.02 1.08 -5.33
CA LEU A 50 2.61 1.46 -5.48
C LEU A 50 1.74 0.34 -4.93
N ALA A 51 1.24 0.51 -3.71
CA ALA A 51 0.32 -0.39 -3.05
C ALA A 51 -1.12 -0.12 -3.51
N LEU A 52 -1.78 -1.14 -4.04
CA LEU A 52 -3.18 -1.13 -4.44
C LEU A 52 -3.97 -2.13 -3.60
N GLN A 53 -5.18 -1.76 -3.20
CA GLN A 53 -6.06 -2.59 -2.39
C GLN A 53 -7.36 -2.91 -3.14
N TRP A 54 -7.91 -4.09 -2.92
CA TRP A 54 -9.21 -4.49 -3.47
C TRP A 54 -10.35 -4.20 -2.47
N PRO A 55 -11.27 -3.25 -2.75
CA PRO A 55 -12.31 -2.86 -1.81
C PRO A 55 -13.31 -3.95 -1.46
N GLY A 56 -13.78 -4.74 -2.45
CA GLY A 56 -14.80 -5.79 -2.21
C GLY A 56 -14.38 -6.76 -1.10
N SER A 57 -13.10 -7.04 -1.07
CA SER A 57 -12.45 -7.86 -0.06
C SER A 57 -12.23 -7.17 1.29
N TYR A 58 -11.68 -5.96 1.30
CA TYR A 58 -11.48 -5.20 2.53
C TYR A 58 -12.81 -4.99 3.26
N CYS A 59 -13.84 -4.59 2.50
CA CYS A 59 -15.14 -4.23 3.01
C CYS A 59 -15.96 -5.42 3.51
N GLN A 60 -15.63 -6.65 3.12
CA GLN A 60 -16.30 -7.86 3.62
C GLN A 60 -16.20 -8.02 5.14
N ARG A 61 -15.14 -7.49 5.76
CA ARG A 61 -14.92 -7.53 7.22
C ARG A 61 -15.39 -6.26 7.93
N THR A 62 -15.87 -5.25 7.20
CA THR A 62 -16.36 -4.01 7.77
C THR A 62 -17.65 -4.26 8.54
N ARG A 63 -17.61 -4.08 9.86
CA ARG A 63 -18.78 -4.26 10.74
C ARG A 63 -19.50 -2.98 11.12
N HIS A 64 -18.87 -1.84 10.87
CA HIS A 64 -19.37 -0.53 11.24
C HIS A 64 -19.18 0.44 10.08
N CYS A 65 -20.20 1.25 9.82
CA CYS A 65 -20.19 2.26 8.79
C CYS A 65 -19.95 3.66 9.34
N CYS A 66 -19.33 4.49 8.53
CA CYS A 66 -19.02 5.88 8.82
C CYS A 66 -18.95 6.67 7.51
N SER A 67 -19.08 7.98 7.60
CA SER A 67 -19.04 8.87 6.44
C SER A 67 -17.68 8.89 5.72
N SER A 68 -16.60 8.48 6.39
CA SER A 68 -15.25 8.44 5.81
C SER A 68 -14.93 7.16 5.05
N SER A 69 -15.73 6.09 5.21
CA SER A 69 -15.43 4.79 4.60
C SER A 69 -16.22 4.60 3.30
N ALA A 70 -15.50 4.35 2.22
CA ALA A 70 -16.11 4.00 0.93
C ALA A 70 -16.73 2.58 0.92
N CYS A 71 -16.50 1.77 1.96
CA CYS A 71 -17.21 0.49 2.12
C CYS A 71 -18.73 0.65 2.29
N CYS A 72 -19.19 1.85 2.65
CA CYS A 72 -20.58 2.14 2.99
C CYS A 72 -21.27 3.01 1.93
N GLN A 73 -20.66 3.17 0.75
CA GLN A 73 -21.27 3.87 -0.37
C GLN A 73 -22.29 2.96 -1.06
N SER A 74 -23.35 3.56 -1.61
CA SER A 74 -24.46 2.84 -2.26
C SER A 74 -24.01 1.99 -3.47
N ASN A 75 -22.91 2.40 -4.11
CA ASN A 75 -22.31 1.68 -5.22
C ASN A 75 -20.99 1.06 -4.76
N PRO A 76 -20.88 -0.28 -4.72
CA PRO A 76 -19.64 -0.95 -4.33
C PRO A 76 -18.53 -0.68 -5.35
N LEU A 77 -17.33 -0.38 -4.86
CA LEU A 77 -16.15 -0.20 -5.70
C LEU A 77 -15.71 -1.57 -6.24
N ALA A 78 -15.90 -1.77 -7.54
CA ALA A 78 -15.49 -2.97 -8.27
C ALA A 78 -14.15 -2.78 -9.01
N GLU A 79 -13.28 -1.93 -8.47
CA GLU A 79 -11.95 -1.63 -9.01
C GLU A 79 -10.93 -1.60 -7.86
N PHE A 80 -9.67 -1.95 -8.17
CA PHE A 80 -8.56 -1.67 -7.25
C PHE A 80 -8.50 -0.18 -6.96
N THR A 81 -8.19 0.18 -5.72
CA THR A 81 -7.92 1.55 -5.30
C THR A 81 -6.50 1.69 -4.78
N ILE A 82 -5.96 2.91 -4.83
CA ILE A 82 -4.66 3.21 -4.25
C ILE A 82 -4.75 3.05 -2.73
N HIS A 83 -3.82 2.30 -2.16
CA HIS A 83 -3.55 2.28 -0.73
C HIS A 83 -2.45 3.29 -0.41
N GLY A 84 -1.32 3.23 -1.14
CA GLY A 84 -0.24 4.20 -1.01
C GLY A 84 0.88 4.07 -2.03
N LEU A 85 1.77 5.06 -2.05
CA LEU A 85 3.04 5.04 -2.79
C LEU A 85 4.17 5.12 -1.76
N TRP A 86 4.89 4.02 -1.55
CA TRP A 86 5.80 3.90 -0.41
C TRP A 86 7.25 3.86 -0.87
N PRO A 87 8.11 4.81 -0.48
CA PRO A 87 9.55 4.61 -0.54
C PRO A 87 9.93 3.47 0.40
N ASP A 88 10.80 2.58 -0.05
CA ASP A 88 11.08 1.31 0.63
C ASP A 88 12.54 0.88 0.38
N TYR A 89 13.06 -0.04 1.20
CA TYR A 89 14.42 -0.57 1.06
C TYR A 89 14.41 -2.04 0.62
N ASN A 90 15.47 -2.46 -0.05
CA ASN A 90 15.67 -3.86 -0.46
C ASN A 90 15.87 -4.83 0.74
N ASP A 91 16.10 -4.32 1.95
CA ASP A 91 16.24 -5.13 3.15
C ASP A 91 14.92 -5.44 3.88
N GLY A 92 13.79 -5.00 3.30
CA GLY A 92 12.44 -5.21 3.83
C GLY A 92 12.01 -4.21 4.90
N HIS A 93 12.84 -3.23 5.25
CA HIS A 93 12.43 -2.07 6.04
C HIS A 93 12.07 -0.90 5.13
N TYR A 94 11.37 0.09 5.68
CA TYR A 94 11.00 1.31 4.96
C TYR A 94 11.31 2.58 5.77
N PRO A 95 11.67 3.68 5.11
CA PRO A 95 11.70 4.99 5.74
C PRO A 95 10.29 5.43 6.17
N SER A 96 10.18 6.09 7.32
CA SER A 96 8.93 6.74 7.72
C SER A 96 9.16 8.01 8.51
N CYS A 97 8.22 8.96 8.41
CA CYS A 97 8.20 10.21 9.15
C CYS A 97 9.49 11.03 9.00
N CYS A 98 9.93 11.15 7.75
CA CYS A 98 11.25 11.65 7.39
C CYS A 98 11.41 13.16 7.53
N ARG A 99 10.28 13.89 7.52
CA ARG A 99 10.23 15.34 7.67
C ARG A 99 8.99 15.76 8.43
N ASP A 100 9.18 16.75 9.30
CA ASP A 100 8.08 17.51 9.87
C ASP A 100 7.60 18.52 8.82
N SER A 101 6.67 18.07 7.97
CA SER A 101 5.97 18.94 7.01
C SER A 101 4.48 19.03 7.31
N ASP A 102 3.97 20.26 7.28
CA ASP A 102 2.54 20.50 7.35
C ASP A 102 1.86 20.22 6.01
N PHE A 103 1.23 19.05 5.91
CA PHE A 103 0.34 18.72 4.79
C PHE A 103 -0.73 19.80 4.59
N SER A 104 -0.82 20.32 3.36
CA SER A 104 -1.71 21.39 2.93
C SER A 104 -2.57 20.95 1.75
N ILE A 105 -3.83 20.64 2.05
CA ILE A 105 -4.84 20.26 1.05
C ILE A 105 -5.00 21.26 -0.10
N LYS A 106 -4.69 22.55 0.14
CA LYS A 106 -4.77 23.58 -0.91
C LYS A 106 -3.83 23.27 -2.08
N LYS A 107 -2.66 22.67 -1.80
CA LYS A 107 -1.66 22.31 -2.81
C LYS A 107 -2.16 21.22 -3.76
N ILE A 108 -3.05 20.34 -3.29
CA ILE A 108 -3.58 19.20 -4.06
C ILE A 108 -5.04 19.38 -4.46
N SER A 109 -5.60 20.58 -4.31
CA SER A 109 -7.03 20.85 -4.51
C SER A 109 -7.53 20.43 -5.91
N SER A 110 -6.70 20.57 -6.93
CA SER A 110 -6.99 20.15 -8.31
C SER A 110 -7.01 18.62 -8.51
N LEU A 111 -6.33 17.85 -7.65
CA LEU A 111 -6.29 16.38 -7.71
C LEU A 111 -7.44 15.73 -6.90
N MET A 112 -8.14 16.50 -6.07
CA MET A 112 -9.14 16.00 -5.13
C MET A 112 -10.24 15.13 -5.77
N PRO A 113 -10.79 15.44 -6.96
CA PRO A 113 -11.79 14.57 -7.59
C PRO A 113 -11.27 13.16 -7.87
N GLU A 114 -10.05 13.05 -8.40
CA GLU A 114 -9.42 11.77 -8.69
C GLU A 114 -9.01 11.04 -7.41
N LEU A 115 -8.46 11.75 -6.42
CA LEU A 115 -8.08 11.17 -5.14
C LEU A 115 -9.29 10.60 -4.37
N GLN A 116 -10.43 11.31 -4.36
CA GLN A 116 -11.64 10.83 -3.70
C GLN A 116 -12.19 9.55 -4.34
N LYS A 117 -11.99 9.39 -5.65
CA LYS A 117 -12.49 8.25 -6.41
C LYS A 117 -11.53 7.06 -6.37
N HIS A 118 -10.24 7.30 -6.55
CA HIS A 118 -9.23 6.27 -6.78
C HIS A 118 -8.35 5.99 -5.57
N TRP A 119 -8.37 6.86 -4.55
CA TRP A 119 -7.67 6.66 -3.28
C TRP A 119 -8.59 6.89 -2.06
N PRO A 120 -9.79 6.26 -2.01
CA PRO A 120 -10.71 6.41 -0.90
C PRO A 120 -10.27 5.62 0.35
N SER A 121 -10.78 6.03 1.50
CA SER A 121 -10.53 5.32 2.75
C SER A 121 -11.56 4.22 2.83
N LEU A 122 -11.10 3.02 3.19
CA LEU A 122 -11.98 1.89 3.46
C LEU A 122 -12.22 1.72 4.97
N SER A 123 -11.54 2.51 5.81
CA SER A 123 -11.59 2.43 7.27
C SER A 123 -12.39 3.58 7.90
N CYS A 124 -13.03 3.26 9.03
CA CYS A 124 -13.65 4.25 9.93
C CYS A 124 -12.71 4.73 11.04
N GLY A 125 -11.59 4.04 11.25
CA GLY A 125 -10.61 4.42 12.26
C GLY A 125 -9.80 5.64 11.83
N SER A 126 -9.45 6.48 12.80
CA SER A 126 -8.38 7.45 12.58
C SER A 126 -7.08 6.69 12.34
N PRO A 127 -6.35 6.98 11.26
CA PRO A 127 -5.10 6.31 11.02
C PRO A 127 -4.04 6.76 12.03
N SER A 128 -3.06 5.90 12.30
CA SER A 128 -1.87 6.33 13.03
C SER A 128 -1.11 7.34 12.17
N LEU A 129 -0.74 8.47 12.76
CA LEU A 129 0.17 9.46 12.17
C LEU A 129 1.57 9.26 12.76
N CYS A 130 2.54 10.05 12.29
CA CYS A 130 3.87 10.10 12.87
C CYS A 130 3.83 10.28 14.40
N HIS A 131 4.65 9.49 15.09
CA HIS A 131 4.86 9.54 16.55
C HIS A 131 3.64 9.30 17.46
N GLY A 132 2.57 8.64 16.99
CA GLY A 132 1.57 8.00 17.88
C GLY A 132 0.88 8.89 18.93
N GLY A 133 0.83 10.21 18.74
CA GLY A 133 0.51 11.17 19.80
C GLY A 133 -0.92 11.15 20.31
N LYS A 134 -1.16 10.48 21.45
CA LYS A 134 -2.09 10.98 22.48
C LYS A 134 -1.38 12.14 23.20
N GLY A 135 -1.46 13.35 22.65
CA GLY A 135 -0.75 14.49 23.24
C GLY A 135 -1.10 15.84 22.63
N ILE A 136 -2.02 16.53 23.32
CA ILE A 136 -2.25 17.98 23.37
C ILE A 136 -2.72 18.69 22.09
N ARG A 137 -4.02 18.99 22.09
CA ARG A 137 -4.73 19.89 21.18
C ARG A 137 -4.13 21.30 21.21
N GLN A 138 -3.82 21.87 20.04
CA GLN A 138 -3.95 23.31 19.80
C GLN A 138 -4.55 23.50 18.39
N ILE A 139 -5.87 23.73 18.40
CA ILE A 139 -6.64 24.61 17.50
C ILE A 139 -6.59 24.28 16.00
N PHE A 140 -7.50 23.42 15.54
CA PHE A 140 -8.48 23.75 14.49
C PHE A 140 -9.52 22.62 14.40
N LEU A 141 -10.57 22.74 15.20
CA LEU A 141 -11.78 21.93 15.10
C LEU A 141 -12.84 22.72 14.33
N TYR A 142 -13.61 21.99 13.53
CA TYR A 142 -14.81 22.35 12.77
C TYR A 142 -14.61 22.86 11.33
N LEU A 143 -15.39 22.22 10.45
CA LEU A 143 -15.50 22.32 8.98
C LEU A 143 -14.52 21.44 8.18
N ASN A 144 -15.01 20.28 7.70
CA ASN A 144 -14.50 19.45 6.59
C ASN A 144 -13.02 18.99 6.60
N ARG A 145 -12.24 19.31 7.62
CA ARG A 145 -10.76 19.14 7.62
C ARG A 145 -10.26 17.82 8.22
N ASN A 146 -11.08 17.12 9.00
CA ASN A 146 -10.71 15.85 9.64
C ASN A 146 -10.86 14.62 8.73
N LEU A 147 -11.88 14.61 7.85
CA LEU A 147 -12.12 13.49 6.93
C LEU A 147 -10.95 13.25 5.97
N LEU A 148 -10.32 14.33 5.49
CA LEU A 148 -9.30 14.25 4.43
C LEU A 148 -7.88 14.04 4.99
N ARG A 149 -7.60 14.46 6.23
CA ARG A 149 -6.37 14.06 6.94
C ARG A 149 -6.39 12.60 7.37
N SER A 150 -7.56 12.05 7.72
CA SER A 150 -7.72 10.60 7.89
C SER A 150 -7.70 9.83 6.58
N GLN A 151 -7.88 10.52 5.44
CA GLN A 151 -7.94 9.91 4.12
C GLN A 151 -6.54 9.56 3.57
N PHE A 152 -5.51 10.35 3.88
CA PHE A 152 -4.15 10.14 3.35
C PHE A 152 -3.09 9.98 4.45
N PRO A 153 -3.20 8.99 5.34
CA PRO A 153 -2.19 8.77 6.37
C PRO A 153 -0.82 8.38 5.84
N ASP A 154 -0.80 7.73 4.67
CA ASP A 154 0.41 7.26 4.04
C ASP A 154 1.25 8.40 3.48
N GLU A 155 0.67 9.54 3.11
CA GLU A 155 1.45 10.71 2.68
C GLU A 155 2.32 11.25 3.81
N LYS A 156 1.78 11.41 5.02
CA LYS A 156 2.58 11.92 6.14
C LYS A 156 3.67 10.93 6.56
N LYS A 157 3.37 9.64 6.52
CA LYS A 157 4.30 8.59 6.91
C LYS A 157 5.36 8.32 5.85
N HIS A 158 4.97 8.17 4.60
CA HIS A 158 5.81 7.68 3.50
C HIS A 158 6.11 8.78 2.46
N GLY A 159 5.17 9.67 2.18
CA GLY A 159 5.36 10.78 1.24
C GLY A 159 6.48 11.74 1.65
N THR A 160 6.61 12.04 2.94
CA THR A 160 7.72 12.87 3.47
C THR A 160 9.11 12.28 3.21
N CYS A 161 9.18 10.97 2.98
CA CYS A 161 10.39 10.19 2.71
C CYS A 161 10.74 10.09 1.22
N SER A 162 9.89 10.64 0.36
CA SER A 162 10.06 10.57 -1.09
C SER A 162 11.05 11.61 -1.62
N TYR A 163 11.46 12.60 -0.81
CA TYR A 163 12.48 13.57 -1.18
C TYR A 163 13.88 12.92 -1.21
N PRO A 164 14.79 13.31 -2.14
CA PRO A 164 14.68 14.39 -3.11
C PRO A 164 13.94 14.04 -4.40
N VAL A 165 13.57 12.77 -4.59
CA VAL A 165 13.00 12.28 -5.84
C VAL A 165 11.64 12.91 -6.14
N ILE A 166 10.75 12.95 -5.14
CA ILE A 166 9.48 13.67 -5.20
C ILE A 166 9.55 14.85 -4.23
N LEU A 167 9.38 16.05 -4.76
CA LEU A 167 9.73 17.29 -4.05
C LEU A 167 8.63 17.79 -3.12
N ASP A 168 7.36 17.61 -3.49
CA ASP A 168 6.22 18.20 -2.79
C ASP A 168 4.97 17.32 -2.81
N GLU A 169 3.99 17.73 -2.01
CA GLU A 169 2.70 17.04 -1.85
C GLU A 169 1.97 16.85 -3.17
N TYR A 170 1.95 17.88 -4.03
CA TYR A 170 1.24 17.79 -5.32
C TYR A 170 1.88 16.73 -6.21
N SER A 171 3.20 16.76 -6.32
CA SER A 171 3.99 15.81 -7.10
C SER A 171 3.82 14.38 -6.59
N TYR A 172 3.78 14.18 -5.27
CA TYR A 172 3.56 12.86 -4.67
C TYR A 172 2.22 12.24 -5.09
N PHE A 173 1.12 12.99 -4.94
CA PHE A 173 -0.19 12.50 -5.35
C PHE A 173 -0.33 12.37 -6.87
N SER A 174 0.27 13.28 -7.63
CA SER A 174 0.26 13.22 -9.10
C SER A 174 0.95 11.95 -9.60
N VAL A 175 2.17 11.67 -9.13
CA VAL A 175 2.93 10.46 -9.51
C VAL A 175 2.16 9.19 -9.16
N ALA A 176 1.58 9.12 -7.97
CA ALA A 176 0.78 7.96 -7.57
C ALA A 176 -0.46 7.75 -8.47
N LEU A 177 -1.18 8.83 -8.81
CA LEU A 177 -2.30 8.78 -9.75
C LEU A 177 -1.84 8.39 -11.16
N ASP A 178 -0.75 8.96 -11.65
CA ASP A 178 -0.19 8.66 -12.96
C ASP A 178 0.19 7.19 -13.08
N LEU A 179 0.84 6.63 -12.06
CA LEU A 179 1.17 5.21 -12.00
C LEU A 179 -0.08 4.33 -11.92
N TYR A 180 -1.07 4.70 -11.11
CA TYR A 180 -2.34 3.99 -11.01
C TYR A 180 -3.08 3.92 -12.35
N PHE A 181 -3.16 5.04 -13.09
CA PHE A 181 -3.82 5.06 -14.39
C PHE A 181 -3.01 4.35 -15.48
N LYS A 182 -1.68 4.50 -15.46
CA LYS A 182 -0.78 3.85 -16.42
C LYS A 182 -0.81 2.33 -16.28
N TYR A 183 -0.82 1.80 -15.05
CA TYR A 183 -0.82 0.38 -14.75
C TYR A 183 -2.13 -0.06 -14.10
N ASN A 184 -3.25 0.20 -14.78
CA ASN A 184 -4.59 -0.12 -14.28
C ASN A 184 -4.80 -1.64 -14.15
N ILE A 185 -4.56 -2.16 -12.93
CA ILE A 185 -4.63 -3.59 -12.62
C ILE A 185 -6.03 -4.16 -12.85
N THR A 186 -7.09 -3.43 -12.52
CA THR A 186 -8.48 -3.87 -12.77
C THR A 186 -8.69 -4.16 -14.25
N LYS A 187 -8.27 -3.24 -15.13
CA LYS A 187 -8.38 -3.39 -16.57
C LYS A 187 -7.53 -4.54 -17.09
N ILE A 188 -6.29 -4.66 -16.63
CA ILE A 188 -5.37 -5.74 -16.98
C ILE A 188 -6.00 -7.11 -16.69
N LEU A 189 -6.53 -7.29 -15.48
CA LEU A 189 -7.19 -8.54 -15.07
C LEU A 189 -8.44 -8.82 -15.90
N SER A 190 -9.28 -7.80 -16.12
CA SER A 190 -10.50 -7.95 -16.92
C SER A 190 -10.23 -8.37 -18.37
N ASN A 191 -9.11 -7.91 -18.96
CA ASN A 191 -8.71 -8.28 -20.32
C ASN A 191 -8.31 -9.76 -20.43
N GLU A 192 -7.87 -10.38 -19.33
CA GLU A 192 -7.57 -11.81 -19.24
C GLU A 192 -8.78 -12.61 -18.70
N GLY A 193 -9.96 -11.99 -18.58
CA GLY A 193 -11.18 -12.64 -18.10
C GLY A 193 -11.27 -12.82 -16.58
N ILE A 194 -10.34 -12.21 -15.83
CA ILE A 194 -10.35 -12.22 -14.36
C ILE A 194 -11.22 -11.05 -13.88
N LEU A 195 -12.49 -11.36 -13.61
CA LEU A 195 -13.51 -10.39 -13.19
C LEU A 195 -13.85 -10.55 -11.71
N ALA A 196 -14.23 -9.44 -11.08
CA ALA A 196 -14.78 -9.43 -9.73
C ALA A 196 -15.98 -10.36 -9.63
N SER A 197 -15.92 -11.34 -8.72
CA SER A 197 -16.97 -12.33 -8.53
C SER A 197 -17.02 -12.84 -7.09
N ASN A 198 -18.24 -13.18 -6.64
CA ASN A 198 -18.46 -13.91 -5.38
C ASN A 198 -18.63 -15.43 -5.61
N ALA A 199 -18.68 -15.86 -6.87
CA ALA A 199 -18.94 -17.26 -7.25
C ALA A 199 -17.73 -17.93 -7.92
N GLU A 200 -16.92 -17.13 -8.63
CA GLU A 200 -15.74 -17.62 -9.34
C GLU A 200 -14.49 -17.43 -8.49
N THR A 201 -13.54 -18.34 -8.66
CA THR A 201 -12.22 -18.26 -8.03
C THR A 201 -11.15 -18.31 -9.11
N TYR A 202 -10.02 -17.64 -8.86
CA TYR A 202 -8.88 -17.60 -9.76
C TYR A 202 -7.64 -18.03 -9.01
N SER A 203 -6.72 -18.70 -9.70
CA SER A 203 -5.44 -19.04 -9.08
C SER A 203 -4.60 -17.77 -8.90
N VAL A 204 -3.77 -17.76 -7.85
CA VAL A 204 -2.80 -16.68 -7.64
C VAL A 204 -1.82 -16.58 -8.82
N GLU A 205 -1.47 -17.72 -9.42
CA GLU A 205 -0.59 -17.79 -10.58
C GLU A 205 -1.19 -17.11 -11.81
N ASP A 206 -2.49 -17.27 -12.08
CA ASP A 206 -3.16 -16.61 -13.19
C ASP A 206 -3.16 -15.08 -13.02
N ILE A 207 -3.41 -14.60 -11.79
CA ILE A 207 -3.38 -13.16 -11.45
C ILE A 207 -1.97 -12.59 -11.66
N ILE A 208 -0.95 -13.24 -11.10
CA ILE A 208 0.44 -12.81 -11.23
C ILE A 208 0.87 -12.82 -12.70
N SER A 209 0.50 -13.86 -13.45
CA SER A 209 0.84 -14.01 -14.87
C SER A 209 0.20 -12.93 -15.73
N ALA A 210 -1.09 -12.63 -15.50
CA ALA A 210 -1.81 -11.56 -16.19
C ALA A 210 -1.14 -10.19 -15.98
N ILE A 211 -0.79 -9.87 -14.72
CA ILE A 211 -0.13 -8.62 -14.38
C ILE A 211 1.28 -8.57 -14.99
N LYS A 212 2.09 -9.62 -14.84
CA LYS A 212 3.44 -9.70 -15.40
C LYS A 212 3.43 -9.51 -16.92
N LYS A 213 2.48 -10.15 -17.62
CA LYS A 213 2.33 -10.05 -19.07
C LYS A 213 2.07 -8.61 -19.53
N ALA A 214 1.25 -7.85 -18.79
CA ALA A 214 0.87 -6.49 -19.16
C ALA A 214 1.87 -5.43 -18.69
N VAL A 215 2.45 -5.60 -17.49
CA VAL A 215 3.32 -4.61 -16.84
C VAL A 215 4.79 -4.84 -17.16
N GLY A 216 5.21 -6.07 -17.44
CA GLY A 216 6.60 -6.45 -17.65
C GLY A 216 7.38 -6.78 -16.36
N ALA A 217 6.75 -6.61 -15.19
CA ALA A 217 7.33 -6.91 -13.88
C ALA A 217 6.37 -7.77 -13.04
N LEU A 218 6.92 -8.53 -12.10
CA LEU A 218 6.17 -9.34 -11.15
C LEU A 218 5.53 -8.44 -10.08
N PRO A 219 4.22 -8.53 -9.85
CA PRO A 219 3.63 -7.91 -8.67
C PRO A 219 4.00 -8.70 -7.42
N LEU A 220 4.06 -8.02 -6.28
CA LEU A 220 3.89 -8.68 -4.98
C LEU A 220 2.39 -8.76 -4.68
N LEU A 221 1.88 -9.93 -4.27
CA LEU A 221 0.47 -10.12 -3.93
C LEU A 221 0.35 -10.58 -2.48
N GLU A 222 -0.25 -9.76 -1.63
CA GLU A 222 -0.61 -10.15 -0.25
C GLU A 222 -2.05 -10.59 -0.25
N CYS A 223 -2.23 -11.87 0.06
CA CYS A 223 -3.53 -12.45 0.27
C CYS A 223 -3.87 -12.50 1.76
N ARG A 224 -5.02 -11.96 2.18
CA ARG A 224 -5.55 -12.26 3.53
C ARG A 224 -6.64 -13.31 3.47
N ARG A 225 -6.62 -14.18 4.48
CA ARG A 225 -7.54 -15.30 4.63
C ARG A 225 -8.98 -14.80 4.84
N GLY A 226 -9.89 -15.32 4.03
CA GLY A 226 -11.32 -15.10 4.17
C GLY A 226 -11.97 -15.95 5.25
N ASN A 227 -13.24 -15.63 5.53
CA ASN A 227 -14.10 -16.42 6.40
C ASN A 227 -14.73 -17.64 5.68
N GLY A 228 -14.33 -17.91 4.44
CA GLY A 228 -14.78 -19.08 3.68
C GLY A 228 -14.26 -20.38 4.31
N LEU A 229 -15.08 -21.45 4.21
CA LEU A 229 -14.83 -22.74 4.85
C LEU A 229 -13.49 -23.40 4.44
N ASN A 230 -12.88 -22.96 3.33
CA ASN A 230 -11.63 -23.50 2.81
C ASN A 230 -10.40 -22.59 3.00
N GLY A 231 -10.56 -21.41 3.62
CA GLY A 231 -9.45 -20.46 3.81
C GLY A 231 -9.04 -19.72 2.54
N ASP A 232 -9.93 -19.62 1.55
CA ASP A 232 -9.70 -18.86 0.32
C ASP A 232 -9.31 -17.41 0.63
N ALA A 233 -8.36 -16.87 -0.13
CA ALA A 233 -7.91 -15.50 0.00
C ALA A 233 -9.07 -14.55 -0.32
N SER A 234 -9.52 -13.78 0.68
CA SER A 234 -10.61 -12.82 0.52
C SER A 234 -10.12 -11.39 0.54
N SER A 235 -8.83 -11.13 0.39
CA SER A 235 -8.30 -9.79 0.08
C SER A 235 -6.97 -9.87 -0.59
N ALA A 236 -6.74 -8.95 -1.54
CA ALA A 236 -5.50 -8.80 -2.28
C ALA A 236 -5.02 -7.36 -2.10
N ILE A 237 -3.79 -7.21 -1.60
CA ILE A 237 -3.00 -5.99 -1.85
C ILE A 237 -1.99 -6.37 -2.93
N SER A 238 -1.94 -5.56 -3.99
CA SER A 238 -0.98 -5.72 -5.08
C SER A 238 0.02 -4.58 -5.02
N TRP A 239 1.31 -4.88 -5.05
CA TRP A 239 2.34 -3.87 -5.18
C TRP A 239 2.97 -3.91 -6.57
N LEU A 240 2.98 -2.75 -7.21
CA LEU A 240 3.83 -2.48 -8.35
C LEU A 240 5.08 -1.77 -7.87
N ILE A 241 6.23 -2.42 -8.06
CA ILE A 241 7.52 -1.88 -7.65
C ILE A 241 8.14 -1.10 -8.82
N VAL A 242 8.46 0.17 -8.58
CA VAL A 242 9.00 1.09 -9.58
C VAL A 242 10.25 1.78 -9.05
N ASN A 243 11.19 2.07 -9.95
CA ASN A 243 12.36 2.92 -9.66
C ASN A 243 12.45 4.03 -10.69
N GLU A 244 13.21 5.09 -10.40
CA GLU A 244 13.49 6.20 -11.33
C GLU A 244 13.87 5.67 -12.72
N PRO A 245 13.16 6.07 -13.81
CA PRO A 245 12.14 7.12 -13.92
C PRO A 245 10.68 6.62 -13.78
N PHE A 246 10.34 6.00 -12.65
CA PHE A 246 9.08 5.31 -12.35
C PHE A 246 8.71 4.18 -13.33
N ALA A 247 9.72 3.37 -13.70
CA ALA A 247 9.55 2.16 -14.49
C ALA A 247 9.44 0.91 -13.60
N PRO A 248 8.53 -0.05 -13.92
CA PRO A 248 8.40 -1.31 -13.21
C PRO A 248 9.68 -2.13 -13.26
N PHE A 249 10.05 -2.75 -12.15
CA PHE A 249 11.15 -3.72 -12.09
C PHE A 249 10.86 -4.81 -11.03
N ASN A 250 11.63 -5.89 -11.09
CA ASN A 250 11.52 -6.97 -10.09
C ASN A 250 12.54 -6.73 -8.98
N VAL A 251 12.09 -6.75 -7.72
CA VAL A 251 12.99 -6.88 -6.58
C VAL A 251 13.49 -8.33 -6.55
N LEU A 252 14.80 -8.49 -6.38
CA LEU A 252 15.49 -9.79 -6.38
C LEU A 252 15.44 -10.46 -5.00
#